data_AF-A0A848M4I7-F1
#
_entry.id   AF-A0A848M4I7-F1
#
_cell.length_a   1.000
_cell.length_b   1.000
_cell.length_c   1.000
_cell.angle_alpha   90.00
_cell.angle_beta   90.00
_cell.angle_gamma   90.00
#
_symmetry.space_group_name_H-M   'P 1'
#
loop_
_entity.id
_entity.type
_entity.pdbx_description
1 polymer ?
#
loop_
_entity_poly.entity_id
_entity_poly.type
_entity_poly.pdbx_seq_one_letter_code
_entity_poly.pdbx_strand_id
1 'polypeptide(L)'
;MTRILKKRLATVLSSIICLSMISACSPSGNEGKTEEPAQQSTENVIVDGKFKDTVTMNIARQMTADVTFQKGEDINNNPHEKWVKDKFNIDFNYVWTADSSSIDTKVRLMLSANEELPDIMQFRGSQDVADALIDSGKFMEVGELFEQYAGETWKQAMAEDPSVWNPYTRDGKRYGVPILDYAYNNDPVLWIRDDWMKKFNLEAPKNIEELEAMMDVFANQDPDGNGKKDTVGLAVGFKDGMKTWGPADSGFLFGAYGTMTNQWNLNEEGKLEYGSVQPEAKEVLAKLQDWMKKGYIHKEAGLQDAGKALELFAAGRAGIVTSPYWSAGWVLPGVKEVDPNAEYSPYPLPAGPDGSIGRGQSLTSNGVILINKDFEHPEAFFLYADYLFENQGKPGSDLEYGLAEGYDYLMRDGQPVWSADEFPEDKPFVPVPKYTLLFDGARIPSQMMKTMYDLAGGKEPETTAEKKASTDLPGTIKAGGVNYEQREFAMPNMFNGSVTKTMKKRWDFLFQMEKETFNKIIYGDLPIDAFDSFTEQWKSSGGETITAEVNEWYESVQVK
;
A
#
# COMPACT_ATOMS: atom_id res chain seq x y z
N MET A 1 38.15 -28.97 -31.45
CA MET A 1 39.24 -29.17 -32.42
C MET A 1 39.22 -28.00 -33.41
N THR A 2 40.03 -26.95 -33.19
CA THR A 2 41.38 -26.70 -33.76
C THR A 2 41.24 -25.77 -35.00
N ARG A 3 41.40 -24.43 -34.86
CA ARG A 3 42.64 -23.61 -35.05
C ARG A 3 42.98 -23.42 -36.55
N ILE A 4 43.29 -22.26 -37.15
CA ILE A 4 44.48 -21.37 -37.02
C ILE A 4 44.25 -20.19 -38.02
N LEU A 5 44.19 -18.90 -37.65
CA LEU A 5 45.26 -17.87 -37.46
C LEU A 5 46.21 -17.58 -38.65
N LYS A 6 46.33 -16.30 -39.07
CA LYS A 6 47.63 -15.72 -39.48
C LYS A 6 47.70 -14.21 -39.18
N LYS A 7 48.75 -13.87 -38.43
CA LYS A 7 49.24 -12.55 -37.98
C LYS A 7 50.04 -11.81 -39.06
N ARG A 8 50.21 -10.49 -38.89
CA ARG A 8 51.49 -9.70 -38.77
C ARG A 8 51.10 -8.20 -38.65
N LEU A 9 51.23 -7.48 -37.53
CA LEU A 9 52.37 -7.03 -36.69
C LEU A 9 53.23 -5.91 -37.31
N ALA A 10 53.23 -4.74 -36.64
CA ALA A 10 54.38 -3.90 -36.21
C ALA A 10 54.37 -2.42 -36.69
N THR A 11 54.77 -1.37 -35.96
CA THR A 11 54.98 -0.98 -34.54
C THR A 11 55.40 0.52 -34.56
N VAL A 12 55.37 1.21 -33.40
CA VAL A 12 56.16 2.40 -32.95
C VAL A 12 55.37 3.73 -32.93
N LEU A 13 54.85 4.23 -31.80
CA LEU A 13 55.45 4.81 -30.57
C LEU A 13 55.94 6.27 -30.73
N SER A 14 55.30 7.23 -30.06
CA SER A 14 56.01 8.35 -29.42
C SER A 14 55.13 9.06 -28.39
N SER A 15 55.50 8.88 -27.11
CA SER A 15 55.01 9.61 -25.95
C SER A 15 55.90 10.82 -25.71
N ILE A 16 55.34 12.01 -25.45
CA ILE A 16 56.05 13.08 -24.70
C ILE A 16 55.06 13.70 -23.71
N ILE A 17 55.35 13.41 -22.44
CA ILE A 17 54.90 14.12 -21.24
C ILE A 17 55.90 15.27 -21.04
N CYS A 18 55.45 16.49 -20.76
CA CYS A 18 56.24 17.44 -19.98
C CYS A 18 55.35 18.39 -19.19
N LEU A 19 55.67 18.41 -17.88
CA LEU A 19 55.03 19.12 -16.78
C LEU A 19 55.47 20.58 -16.71
N SER A 20 54.55 21.41 -16.19
CA SER A 20 54.75 22.56 -15.29
C SER A 20 55.59 23.76 -15.73
N MET A 21 54.98 24.95 -15.64
CA MET A 21 55.56 26.08 -14.91
C MET A 21 54.46 27.04 -14.43
N ILE A 22 54.40 27.21 -13.11
CA ILE A 22 53.71 28.29 -12.40
C ILE A 22 54.58 29.54 -12.53
N SER A 23 54.01 30.68 -12.91
CA SER A 23 54.50 31.98 -12.49
C SER A 23 53.35 32.99 -12.43
N ALA A 24 53.19 33.57 -11.25
CA ALA A 24 52.25 34.62 -10.92
C ALA A 24 52.82 36.00 -11.31
N CYS A 25 51.94 36.87 -11.82
CA CYS A 25 51.71 38.26 -11.36
C CYS A 25 51.07 39.11 -12.46
N SER A 26 49.82 39.52 -12.20
CA SER A 26 49.13 40.69 -12.78
C SER A 26 49.87 42.01 -12.46
N PRO A 27 49.44 43.22 -12.92
CA PRO A 27 48.22 43.55 -13.70
C PRO A 27 48.46 44.54 -14.88
N SER A 28 47.51 44.57 -15.83
CA SER A 28 46.82 45.79 -16.33
C SER A 28 46.38 45.68 -17.80
N GLY A 29 45.11 46.03 -18.06
CA GLY A 29 44.75 46.81 -19.25
C GLY A 29 44.24 46.09 -20.51
N ASN A 30 42.98 45.68 -20.45
CA ASN A 30 41.90 45.90 -21.44
C ASN A 30 41.87 45.21 -22.84
N GLU A 31 40.71 44.54 -23.03
CA GLU A 31 39.88 44.37 -24.23
C GLU A 31 40.25 43.39 -25.37
N GLY A 32 39.42 42.34 -25.49
CA GLY A 32 39.31 41.46 -26.65
C GLY A 32 38.51 40.17 -26.34
N LYS A 33 37.22 40.28 -25.99
CA LYS A 33 36.32 39.12 -25.79
C LYS A 33 36.10 38.40 -27.12
N THR A 34 36.43 37.11 -27.16
CA THR A 34 35.92 36.15 -28.14
C THR A 34 34.79 35.40 -27.43
N GLU A 35 33.58 35.44 -27.97
CA GLU A 35 32.40 34.74 -27.44
C GLU A 35 32.46 33.25 -27.78
N GLU A 36 32.43 32.41 -26.75
CA GLU A 36 31.97 31.02 -26.83
C GLU A 36 30.44 31.00 -26.71
N PRO A 37 29.72 30.08 -27.38
CA PRO A 37 28.27 30.06 -27.33
C PRO A 37 27.82 29.55 -25.96
N ALA A 38 27.16 30.42 -25.20
CA ALA A 38 26.45 30.06 -23.98
C ALA A 38 25.26 29.15 -24.33
N GLN A 39 25.29 27.90 -23.87
CA GLN A 39 24.09 27.13 -23.62
C GLN A 39 23.30 27.86 -22.52
N GLN A 40 22.28 28.62 -22.92
CA GLN A 40 21.23 29.09 -22.01
C GLN A 40 20.33 27.91 -21.69
N SER A 41 20.62 27.20 -20.59
CA SER A 41 19.56 26.54 -19.83
C SER A 41 18.79 27.66 -19.11
N THR A 42 17.54 27.87 -19.48
CA THR A 42 16.62 28.70 -18.70
C THR A 42 16.24 27.92 -17.45
N GLU A 43 17.08 27.94 -16.42
CA GLU A 43 16.66 27.51 -15.07
C GLU A 43 15.50 28.42 -14.64
N ASN A 44 14.31 27.84 -14.46
CA ASN A 44 13.18 28.56 -13.89
C ASN A 44 13.49 28.79 -12.40
N VAL A 45 13.80 30.02 -12.04
CA VAL A 45 14.30 30.36 -10.71
C VAL A 45 13.15 30.30 -9.69
N ILE A 46 13.38 29.63 -8.56
CA ILE A 46 12.50 29.67 -7.39
C ILE A 46 12.82 30.92 -6.57
N VAL A 47 11.84 31.81 -6.40
CA VAL A 47 11.93 33.04 -5.60
C VAL A 47 10.88 32.96 -4.50
N ASP A 48 11.30 33.12 -3.24
CA ASP A 48 10.43 33.04 -2.06
C ASP A 48 9.57 31.75 -2.02
N GLY A 49 10.14 30.62 -2.47
CA GLY A 49 9.48 29.32 -2.50
C GLY A 49 8.52 29.09 -3.67
N LYS A 50 8.49 30.00 -4.66
CA LYS A 50 7.63 29.91 -5.86
C LYS A 50 8.45 29.94 -7.14
N PHE A 51 8.03 29.20 -8.15
CA PHE A 51 8.57 29.37 -9.50
C PHE A 51 8.20 30.75 -10.04
N LYS A 52 9.16 31.43 -10.64
CA LYS A 52 8.94 32.72 -11.29
C LYS A 52 7.95 32.61 -12.44
N ASP A 53 8.18 31.66 -13.34
CA ASP A 53 7.27 31.33 -14.43
C ASP A 53 6.47 30.06 -14.06
N THR A 54 5.22 29.97 -14.52
CA THR A 54 4.38 28.81 -14.21
C THR A 54 5.02 27.53 -14.72
N VAL A 55 5.17 26.55 -13.84
CA VAL A 55 5.53 25.18 -14.22
C VAL A 55 4.25 24.36 -14.34
N THR A 56 3.94 23.86 -15.53
CA THR A 56 2.84 22.91 -15.73
C THR A 56 3.37 21.48 -15.63
N MET A 57 2.70 20.65 -14.84
CA MET A 57 2.98 19.23 -14.71
C MET A 57 1.85 18.44 -15.38
N ASN A 58 2.13 17.81 -16.51
CA ASN A 58 1.19 16.87 -17.12
C ASN A 58 1.20 15.57 -16.31
N ILE A 59 0.04 15.18 -15.79
CA ILE A 59 -0.06 14.07 -14.83
C ILE A 59 -1.02 12.99 -15.35
N ALA A 60 -0.55 11.74 -15.29
CA ALA A 60 -1.44 10.59 -15.25
C ALA A 60 -1.68 10.15 -13.82
N ARG A 61 -2.93 9.83 -13.50
CA ARG A 61 -3.34 9.54 -12.15
C ARG A 61 -4.35 8.42 -12.06
N GLN A 62 -4.19 7.58 -11.05
CA GLN A 62 -5.25 6.69 -10.59
C GLN A 62 -6.26 7.41 -9.68
N MET A 63 -7.55 7.19 -9.93
CA MET A 63 -8.65 7.67 -9.11
C MET A 63 -9.32 6.51 -8.38
N THR A 64 -9.48 6.66 -7.07
CA THR A 64 -10.23 5.73 -6.23
C THR A 64 -11.66 6.25 -6.04
N ALA A 65 -12.60 5.36 -5.69
CA ALA A 65 -14.02 5.72 -5.58
C ALA A 65 -14.34 6.72 -4.44
N ASP A 66 -13.43 6.84 -3.48
CA ASP A 66 -13.48 7.77 -2.34
C ASP A 66 -12.87 9.16 -2.64
N VAL A 67 -12.43 9.41 -3.89
CA VAL A 67 -12.12 10.76 -4.36
C VAL A 67 -13.43 11.46 -4.75
N THR A 68 -13.94 12.29 -3.86
CA THR A 68 -15.18 13.05 -4.05
C THR A 68 -14.89 14.54 -4.17
N PHE A 69 -15.79 15.29 -4.81
CA PHE A 69 -15.68 16.73 -5.02
C PHE A 69 -16.93 17.45 -4.53
N GLN A 70 -16.79 18.70 -4.07
CA GLN A 70 -17.97 19.54 -3.85
C GLN A 70 -18.61 19.92 -5.19
N LYS A 71 -19.86 20.41 -5.13
CA LYS A 71 -20.64 20.71 -6.33
C LYS A 71 -19.94 21.74 -7.22
N GLY A 72 -19.68 21.36 -8.47
CA GLY A 72 -19.07 22.23 -9.49
C GLY A 72 -17.53 22.17 -9.53
N GLU A 73 -16.93 21.29 -8.73
CA GLU A 73 -15.50 21.01 -8.72
C GLU A 73 -15.19 19.69 -9.42
N ASP A 74 -13.93 19.55 -9.82
CA ASP A 74 -13.37 18.32 -10.38
C ASP A 74 -11.87 18.24 -10.09
N ILE A 75 -11.20 17.23 -10.65
CA ILE A 75 -9.79 16.98 -10.40
C ILE A 75 -8.87 18.11 -10.88
N ASN A 76 -9.25 18.89 -11.89
CA ASN A 76 -8.49 20.04 -12.40
C ASN A 76 -9.00 21.38 -11.83
N ASN A 77 -10.08 21.37 -11.05
CA ASN A 77 -10.63 22.58 -10.41
C ASN A 77 -11.18 22.24 -9.02
N ASN A 78 -10.30 22.30 -8.03
CA ASN A 78 -10.60 22.05 -6.62
C ASN A 78 -9.69 22.94 -5.73
N PRO A 79 -9.93 23.03 -4.41
CA PRO A 79 -9.11 23.87 -3.53
C PRO A 79 -7.63 23.48 -3.49
N HIS A 80 -7.30 22.20 -3.66
CA HIS A 80 -5.90 21.74 -3.64
C HIS A 80 -5.13 22.25 -4.86
N GLU A 81 -5.72 22.19 -6.06
CA GLU A 81 -5.12 22.76 -7.27
C GLU A 81 -4.85 24.26 -7.14
N LYS A 82 -5.82 25.01 -6.60
CA LYS A 82 -5.67 26.45 -6.36
C LYS A 82 -4.55 26.70 -5.35
N TRP A 83 -4.49 25.92 -4.27
CA TRP A 83 -3.44 26.02 -3.26
C TRP A 83 -2.06 25.75 -3.87
N VAL A 84 -1.89 24.68 -4.67
CA VAL A 84 -0.62 24.38 -5.34
C VAL A 84 -0.20 25.51 -6.27
N LYS A 85 -1.14 26.04 -7.05
CA LYS A 85 -0.92 27.16 -7.95
C LYS A 85 -0.48 28.42 -7.21
N ASP A 86 -1.21 28.80 -6.18
CA ASP A 86 -0.90 29.99 -5.39
C ASP A 86 0.39 29.81 -4.61
N LYS A 87 0.65 28.62 -4.06
CA LYS A 87 1.77 28.34 -3.16
C LYS A 87 3.10 28.21 -3.88
N PHE A 88 3.12 27.59 -5.07
CA PHE A 88 4.35 27.25 -5.77
C PHE A 88 4.42 27.80 -7.20
N ASN A 89 3.32 28.35 -7.73
CA ASN A 89 3.17 28.64 -9.17
C ASN A 89 3.28 27.38 -10.05
N ILE A 90 2.87 26.24 -9.51
CA ILE A 90 2.78 24.96 -10.22
C ILE A 90 1.33 24.74 -10.67
N ASP A 91 1.13 24.24 -11.87
CA ASP A 91 -0.19 23.92 -12.45
C ASP A 91 -0.27 22.42 -12.73
N PHE A 92 -1.12 21.68 -12.02
CA PHE A 92 -1.33 20.27 -12.35
C PHE A 92 -2.33 20.16 -13.49
N ASN A 93 -1.88 19.56 -14.59
CA ASN A 93 -2.71 19.26 -15.74
C ASN A 93 -2.92 17.75 -15.82
N TYR A 94 -4.05 17.25 -15.32
CA TYR A 94 -4.35 15.83 -15.40
C TYR A 94 -4.76 15.45 -16.82
N VAL A 95 -3.77 15.03 -17.63
CA VAL A 95 -3.97 14.65 -19.05
C VAL A 95 -4.88 13.43 -19.19
N TRP A 96 -4.88 12.56 -18.18
CA TRP A 96 -5.89 11.53 -18.02
C TRP A 96 -5.92 10.94 -16.63
N THR A 97 -7.07 10.35 -16.28
CA THR A 97 -7.24 9.52 -15.09
C THR A 97 -7.70 8.11 -15.46
N ALA A 98 -7.57 7.16 -14.54
CA ALA A 98 -8.16 5.82 -14.64
C ALA A 98 -8.52 5.32 -13.24
N ASP A 99 -9.55 4.50 -13.14
CA ASP A 99 -9.90 3.86 -11.88
C ASP A 99 -8.96 2.69 -11.55
N SER A 100 -8.99 2.21 -10.30
CA SER A 100 -8.14 1.12 -9.83
C SER A 100 -8.26 -0.19 -10.63
N SER A 101 -9.41 -0.46 -11.25
CA SER A 101 -9.62 -1.68 -12.04
C SER A 101 -9.10 -1.58 -13.48
N SER A 102 -8.89 -0.35 -13.98
CA SER A 102 -8.54 -0.10 -15.38
C SER A 102 -7.13 0.46 -15.59
N ILE A 103 -6.47 0.96 -14.55
CA ILE A 103 -5.15 1.62 -14.62
C ILE A 103 -4.08 0.74 -15.31
N ASP A 104 -3.97 -0.53 -14.92
CA ASP A 104 -2.99 -1.47 -15.49
C ASP A 104 -3.21 -1.67 -16.99
N THR A 105 -4.46 -1.87 -17.39
CA THR A 105 -4.83 -2.07 -18.80
C THR A 105 -4.49 -0.82 -19.61
N LYS A 106 -4.83 0.36 -19.09
CA LYS A 106 -4.57 1.63 -19.76
C LYS A 106 -3.08 1.86 -19.97
N VAL A 107 -2.27 1.65 -18.93
CA VAL A 107 -0.80 1.80 -19.02
C VAL A 107 -0.20 0.82 -20.03
N ARG A 108 -0.61 -0.45 -20.01
CA ARG A 108 -0.10 -1.45 -20.97
C ARG A 108 -0.42 -1.07 -22.42
N LEU A 109 -1.61 -0.51 -22.68
CA LEU A 109 -1.99 -0.02 -24.00
C LEU A 109 -1.11 1.16 -24.43
N MET A 110 -0.90 2.13 -23.55
CA MET A 110 -0.03 3.28 -23.83
C MET A 110 1.42 2.85 -24.14
N LEU A 111 1.98 1.95 -23.33
CA LEU A 111 3.32 1.40 -23.56
C LEU A 111 3.40 0.64 -24.90
N SER A 112 2.38 -0.15 -25.24
CA SER A 112 2.34 -0.92 -26.48
C SER A 112 2.18 -0.04 -27.73
N ALA A 113 1.43 1.06 -27.61
CA ALA A 113 1.26 2.05 -28.66
C ALA A 113 2.44 3.03 -28.76
N ASN A 114 3.40 2.96 -27.83
CA ASN A 114 4.51 3.92 -27.68
C ASN A 114 4.02 5.37 -27.65
N GLU A 115 2.93 5.61 -26.90
CA GLU A 115 2.39 6.96 -26.69
C GLU A 115 3.39 7.84 -25.91
N GLU A 116 3.21 9.15 -26.04
CA GLU A 116 3.90 10.12 -25.17
C GLU A 116 3.40 9.91 -23.73
N LEU A 117 4.35 9.81 -22.80
CA LEU A 117 4.05 9.65 -21.38
C LEU A 117 3.96 11.03 -20.73
N PRO A 118 3.09 11.20 -19.71
CA PRO A 118 3.01 12.44 -18.94
C PRO A 118 4.33 12.77 -18.25
N ASP A 119 4.48 14.00 -17.77
CA ASP A 119 5.63 14.43 -16.96
C ASP A 119 5.73 13.62 -15.66
N ILE A 120 4.56 13.39 -15.03
CA ILE A 120 4.42 12.61 -13.80
C ILE A 120 3.42 11.48 -13.99
N MET A 121 3.83 10.28 -13.59
CA MET A 121 2.97 9.12 -13.49
C MET A 121 2.76 8.78 -12.01
N GLN A 122 1.58 9.09 -11.46
CA GLN A 122 1.15 8.61 -10.15
C GLN A 122 0.46 7.25 -10.30
N PHE A 123 1.11 6.20 -9.83
CA PHE A 123 0.71 4.82 -10.12
C PHE A 123 0.52 3.97 -8.85
N ARG A 124 -0.64 3.33 -8.73
CA ARG A 124 -1.02 2.34 -7.69
C ARG A 124 -1.65 1.10 -8.38
N GLY A 125 -0.90 0.52 -9.31
CA GLY A 125 -1.28 -0.69 -10.04
C GLY A 125 -0.38 -1.89 -9.71
N SER A 126 -0.41 -2.91 -10.57
CA SER A 126 0.43 -4.11 -10.37
C SER A 126 1.93 -3.81 -10.53
N GLN A 127 2.74 -4.52 -9.75
CA GLN A 127 4.19 -4.34 -9.77
C GLN A 127 4.80 -4.63 -11.14
N ASP A 128 4.27 -5.58 -11.91
CA ASP A 128 4.81 -5.90 -13.24
C ASP A 128 4.55 -4.78 -14.26
N VAL A 129 3.49 -3.99 -14.09
CA VAL A 129 3.24 -2.78 -14.88
C VAL A 129 4.17 -1.64 -14.46
N ALA A 130 4.39 -1.46 -13.15
CA ALA A 130 5.40 -0.50 -12.66
C ALA A 130 6.80 -0.86 -13.19
N ASP A 131 7.14 -2.15 -13.19
CA ASP A 131 8.38 -2.65 -13.77
C ASP A 131 8.44 -2.37 -15.28
N ALA A 132 7.37 -2.59 -16.03
CA ALA A 132 7.32 -2.29 -17.46
C ALA A 132 7.46 -0.78 -17.76
N LEU A 133 6.90 0.08 -16.92
CA LEU A 133 7.10 1.53 -17.00
C LEU A 133 8.58 1.88 -16.81
N ILE A 134 9.22 1.39 -15.74
CA ILE A 134 10.64 1.62 -15.47
C ILE A 134 11.53 1.06 -16.59
N ASP A 135 11.30 -0.20 -16.97
CA ASP A 135 12.08 -0.92 -17.98
C ASP A 135 11.89 -0.33 -19.39
N SER A 136 10.89 0.54 -19.62
CA SER A 136 10.71 1.26 -20.89
C SER A 136 11.83 2.27 -21.18
N GLY A 137 12.59 2.69 -20.15
CA GLY A 137 13.65 3.69 -20.29
C GLY A 137 13.14 5.13 -20.55
N LYS A 138 11.86 5.39 -20.27
CA LYS A 138 11.22 6.72 -20.38
C LYS A 138 11.19 7.51 -19.06
N PHE A 139 11.55 6.89 -17.94
CA PHE A 139 11.58 7.55 -16.63
C PHE A 139 13.02 7.75 -16.15
N MET A 140 13.28 8.86 -15.45
CA MET A 140 14.61 9.20 -14.94
C MET A 140 14.93 8.54 -13.59
N GLU A 141 16.22 8.53 -13.25
CA GLU A 141 16.67 8.23 -11.89
C GLU A 141 16.20 9.36 -10.96
N VAL A 142 15.66 8.99 -9.79
CA VAL A 142 15.08 9.92 -8.82
C VAL A 142 15.78 9.90 -7.47
N GLY A 143 16.73 8.99 -7.25
CA GLY A 143 17.49 8.89 -6.01
C GLY A 143 18.32 10.14 -5.75
N GLU A 144 19.08 10.62 -6.74
CA GLU A 144 19.88 11.84 -6.59
C GLU A 144 18.99 13.07 -6.38
N LEU A 145 17.86 13.15 -7.10
CA LEU A 145 16.87 14.21 -6.94
C LEU A 145 16.23 14.19 -5.54
N PHE A 146 15.89 13.01 -5.04
CA PHE A 146 15.36 12.85 -3.69
C PHE A 146 16.38 13.30 -2.63
N GLU A 147 17.65 12.89 -2.75
CA GLU A 147 18.68 13.33 -1.81
C GLU A 147 18.90 14.84 -1.85
N GLN A 148 18.77 15.45 -3.02
CA GLN A 148 18.93 16.90 -3.21
C GLN A 148 17.75 17.71 -2.65
N TYR A 149 16.52 17.29 -2.92
CA TYR A 149 15.33 18.12 -2.68
C TYR A 149 14.47 17.70 -1.50
N ALA A 150 14.55 16.44 -1.03
CA ALA A 150 13.78 16.02 0.13
C ALA A 150 14.38 16.58 1.42
N GLY A 151 13.52 17.13 2.26
CA GLY A 151 13.78 17.59 3.60
C GLY A 151 13.95 16.43 4.59
N GLU A 152 14.34 16.79 5.81
CA GLU A 152 14.70 15.83 6.84
C GLU A 152 13.51 14.97 7.26
N THR A 153 12.30 15.54 7.36
CA THR A 153 11.10 14.80 7.77
C THR A 153 10.74 13.73 6.75
N TRP A 154 10.82 14.06 5.46
CA TRP A 154 10.53 13.09 4.39
C TRP A 154 11.61 12.00 4.31
N LYS A 155 12.89 12.36 4.44
CA LYS A 155 14.00 11.40 4.49
C LYS A 155 13.88 10.44 5.68
N GLN A 156 13.54 10.95 6.86
CA GLN A 156 13.31 10.12 8.04
C GLN A 156 12.14 9.17 7.86
N ALA A 157 11.01 9.65 7.31
CA ALA A 157 9.84 8.81 7.03
C ALA A 157 10.17 7.67 6.04
N MET A 158 10.93 7.97 4.98
CA MET A 158 11.41 6.94 4.03
C MET A 158 12.41 5.97 4.65
N ALA A 159 13.15 6.40 5.69
CA ALA A 159 14.14 5.57 6.39
C ALA A 159 13.52 4.64 7.44
N GLU A 160 12.27 4.84 7.86
CA GLU A 160 11.55 3.91 8.75
C GLU A 160 11.39 2.52 8.13
N ASP A 161 11.21 2.47 6.81
CA ASP A 161 11.20 1.24 6.03
C ASP A 161 11.94 1.45 4.70
N PRO A 162 13.26 1.20 4.63
CA PRO A 162 14.02 1.39 3.40
C PRO A 162 13.60 0.43 2.28
N SER A 163 12.83 -0.62 2.60
CA SER A 163 12.42 -1.63 1.62
C SER A 163 11.39 -1.12 0.63
N VAL A 164 10.73 0.02 0.90
CA VAL A 164 9.81 0.70 -0.03
C VAL A 164 10.48 1.08 -1.35
N TRP A 165 11.81 1.20 -1.38
CA TRP A 165 12.59 1.48 -2.60
C TRP A 165 12.88 0.23 -3.44
N ASN A 166 12.80 -0.97 -2.87
CA ASN A 166 13.20 -2.22 -3.51
C ASN A 166 12.48 -2.48 -4.85
N PRO A 167 11.15 -2.28 -4.97
CA PRO A 167 10.45 -2.55 -6.23
C PRO A 167 10.93 -1.65 -7.39
N TYR A 168 11.37 -0.44 -7.07
CA TYR A 168 11.68 0.62 -8.04
C TYR A 168 13.19 0.82 -8.26
N THR A 169 14.01 -0.10 -7.76
CA THR A 169 15.47 -0.04 -7.91
C THR A 169 15.95 -0.91 -9.08
N ARG A 170 16.87 -0.39 -9.90
CA ARG A 170 17.61 -1.14 -10.94
C ARG A 170 19.08 -0.80 -10.83
N ASP A 171 19.95 -1.81 -10.75
CA ASP A 171 21.40 -1.61 -10.68
C ASP A 171 21.87 -0.59 -9.63
N GLY A 172 21.17 -0.55 -8.48
CA GLY A 172 21.45 0.38 -7.37
C GLY A 172 20.90 1.80 -7.54
N LYS A 173 20.22 2.10 -8.64
CA LYS A 173 19.58 3.39 -8.94
C LYS A 173 18.07 3.32 -8.70
N ARG A 174 17.49 4.39 -8.17
CA ARG A 174 16.05 4.48 -7.85
C ARG A 174 15.33 5.15 -9.02
N TYR A 175 14.27 4.53 -9.55
CA TYR A 175 13.51 5.05 -10.71
C TYR A 175 12.07 5.44 -10.40
N GLY A 176 11.67 5.35 -9.14
CA GLY A 176 10.38 5.80 -8.66
C GLY A 176 10.46 6.25 -7.22
N VAL A 177 9.73 7.30 -6.88
CA VAL A 177 9.60 7.80 -5.51
C VAL A 177 8.39 7.11 -4.88
N PRO A 178 8.58 6.23 -3.87
CA PRO A 178 7.48 5.56 -3.20
C PRO A 178 6.53 6.57 -2.55
N ILE A 179 5.23 6.30 -2.64
CA ILE A 179 4.22 7.04 -1.89
C ILE A 179 3.99 6.28 -0.58
N LEU A 180 4.41 6.89 0.53
CA LEU A 180 4.35 6.25 1.85
C LEU A 180 2.91 6.09 2.36
N ASP A 181 2.72 5.05 3.16
CA ASP A 181 1.50 4.77 3.89
C ASP A 181 1.82 4.48 5.37
N TYR A 182 0.80 4.46 6.22
CA TYR A 182 0.95 4.07 7.61
C TYR A 182 1.34 2.58 7.73
N ALA A 183 2.21 2.27 8.69
CA ALA A 183 2.51 0.90 9.04
C ALA A 183 1.28 0.24 9.66
N TYR A 184 1.05 -1.04 9.30
CA TYR A 184 -0.08 -1.85 9.74
C TYR A 184 -1.47 -1.28 9.37
N ASN A 185 -1.55 -0.37 8.39
CA ASN A 185 -2.77 0.34 8.01
C ASN A 185 -3.90 -0.61 7.55
N ASN A 186 -3.54 -1.72 6.91
CA ASN A 186 -4.49 -2.72 6.41
C ASN A 186 -4.41 -4.06 7.14
N ASP A 187 -3.67 -4.11 8.26
CA ASP A 187 -3.59 -5.31 9.08
C ASP A 187 -4.94 -5.53 9.79
N PRO A 188 -5.52 -6.75 9.70
CA PRO A 188 -6.84 -7.00 10.25
C PRO A 188 -6.82 -7.23 11.77
N VAL A 189 -7.94 -6.90 12.41
CA VAL A 189 -8.35 -7.38 13.73
C VAL A 189 -9.67 -8.15 13.60
N LEU A 190 -10.11 -8.88 14.64
CA LEU A 190 -11.44 -9.48 14.65
C LEU A 190 -12.48 -8.42 15.01
N TRP A 191 -13.51 -8.24 14.18
CA TRP A 191 -14.73 -7.53 14.54
C TRP A 191 -15.81 -8.55 14.88
N ILE A 192 -16.35 -8.48 16.10
CA ILE A 192 -17.29 -9.48 16.62
C ILE A 192 -18.57 -8.78 17.10
N ARG A 193 -19.73 -9.41 16.84
CA ARG A 193 -21.05 -9.02 17.38
C ARG A 193 -21.10 -9.20 18.91
N ASP A 194 -20.92 -8.10 19.64
CA ASP A 194 -20.95 -8.05 21.11
C ASP A 194 -22.31 -8.44 21.66
N ASP A 195 -23.38 -8.00 21.00
CA ASP A 195 -24.74 -8.32 21.39
C ASP A 195 -25.06 -9.82 21.23
N TRP A 196 -24.50 -10.48 20.21
CA TRP A 196 -24.60 -11.93 20.06
C TRP A 196 -23.78 -12.65 21.14
N MET A 197 -22.55 -12.22 21.42
CA MET A 197 -21.77 -12.79 22.53
C MET A 197 -22.51 -12.66 23.87
N LYS A 198 -23.11 -11.50 24.17
CA LYS A 198 -23.90 -11.27 25.37
C LYS A 198 -25.13 -12.19 25.44
N LYS A 199 -25.87 -12.35 24.32
CA LYS A 199 -27.06 -13.21 24.23
C LYS A 199 -26.76 -14.67 24.61
N PHE A 200 -25.59 -15.18 24.22
CA PHE A 200 -25.19 -16.57 24.46
C PHE A 200 -24.17 -16.74 25.60
N ASN A 201 -23.88 -15.67 26.35
CA ASN A 201 -22.90 -15.67 27.45
C ASN A 201 -21.52 -16.21 27.01
N LEU A 202 -21.04 -15.70 25.88
CA LEU A 202 -19.73 -16.03 25.30
C LEU A 202 -18.70 -14.96 25.67
N GLU A 203 -17.45 -15.39 25.83
CA GLU A 203 -16.29 -14.49 25.92
C GLU A 203 -15.61 -14.37 24.54
N ALA A 204 -14.82 -13.31 24.34
CA ALA A 204 -14.02 -13.16 23.14
C ALA A 204 -12.99 -14.30 23.01
N PRO A 205 -12.81 -14.89 21.82
CA PRO A 205 -12.02 -16.10 21.65
C PRO A 205 -10.52 -15.80 21.74
N LYS A 206 -9.79 -16.62 22.51
CA LYS A 206 -8.33 -16.49 22.68
C LYS A 206 -7.55 -17.43 21.78
N ASN A 207 -8.19 -18.50 21.31
CA ASN A 207 -7.60 -19.52 20.43
C ASN A 207 -8.59 -19.95 19.36
N ILE A 208 -8.10 -20.69 18.36
CA ILE A 208 -8.90 -21.18 17.24
C ILE A 208 -10.04 -22.10 17.70
N GLU A 209 -9.86 -22.91 18.75
CA GLU A 209 -10.91 -23.78 19.28
C GLU A 209 -12.09 -22.99 19.88
N GLU A 210 -11.79 -21.94 20.64
CA GLU A 210 -12.80 -21.01 21.19
C GLU A 210 -13.50 -20.23 20.06
N LEU A 211 -12.76 -19.83 19.04
CA LEU A 211 -13.33 -19.19 17.84
C LEU A 211 -14.30 -20.14 17.14
N GLU A 212 -13.95 -21.43 16.98
CA GLU A 212 -14.82 -22.45 16.40
C GLU A 212 -16.10 -22.68 17.21
N ALA A 213 -16.01 -22.70 18.54
CA ALA A 213 -17.16 -22.82 19.41
C ALA A 213 -18.10 -21.61 19.26
N MET A 214 -17.54 -20.40 19.17
CA MET A 214 -18.31 -19.18 18.92
C MET A 214 -18.97 -19.21 17.53
N MET A 215 -18.25 -19.60 16.49
CA MET A 215 -18.79 -19.72 15.14
C MET A 215 -19.93 -20.74 15.04
N ASP A 216 -19.87 -21.84 15.81
CA ASP A 216 -20.97 -22.80 15.89
C ASP A 216 -22.26 -22.13 16.40
N VAL A 217 -22.16 -21.37 17.49
CA VAL A 217 -23.29 -20.65 18.06
C VAL A 217 -23.85 -19.66 17.04
N PHE A 218 -22.99 -18.86 16.41
CA PHE A 218 -23.42 -17.84 15.46
C PHE A 218 -24.01 -18.40 14.17
N ALA A 219 -23.55 -19.57 13.70
CA ALA A 219 -24.08 -20.19 12.49
C ALA A 219 -25.33 -21.05 12.74
N ASN A 220 -25.48 -21.62 13.95
CA ASN A 220 -26.45 -22.70 14.19
C ASN A 220 -27.48 -22.43 15.29
N GLN A 221 -27.37 -21.36 16.08
CA GLN A 221 -28.28 -21.07 17.21
C GLN A 221 -29.17 -19.84 17.03
N ASP A 222 -29.39 -19.37 15.79
CA ASP A 222 -30.29 -18.24 15.48
C ASP A 222 -29.95 -16.97 16.30
N PRO A 223 -28.72 -16.44 16.14
CA PRO A 223 -28.26 -15.35 16.98
C PRO A 223 -28.98 -14.03 16.69
N ASP A 224 -29.46 -13.82 15.46
CA ASP A 224 -30.29 -12.67 15.09
C ASP A 224 -31.78 -12.85 15.46
N GLY A 225 -32.21 -14.08 15.80
CA GLY A 225 -33.54 -14.37 16.34
C GLY A 225 -34.66 -14.32 15.31
N ASN A 226 -34.34 -14.50 14.03
CA ASN A 226 -35.30 -14.43 12.93
C ASN A 226 -35.96 -15.79 12.63
N GLY A 227 -35.50 -16.87 13.28
CA GLY A 227 -36.01 -18.23 13.12
C GLY A 227 -35.56 -18.94 11.83
N LYS A 228 -34.56 -18.40 11.12
CA LYS A 228 -33.99 -18.95 9.88
C LYS A 228 -32.51 -19.26 10.09
N LYS A 229 -32.01 -20.17 9.26
CA LYS A 229 -30.60 -20.52 9.20
C LYS A 229 -29.92 -19.73 8.07
N ASP A 230 -29.75 -18.43 8.26
CA ASP A 230 -29.18 -17.51 7.26
C ASP A 230 -28.00 -16.66 7.76
N THR A 231 -27.56 -16.89 9.00
CA THR A 231 -26.32 -16.36 9.58
C THR A 231 -25.14 -17.33 9.39
N VAL A 232 -23.94 -16.78 9.34
CA VAL A 232 -22.68 -17.52 9.34
C VAL A 232 -21.80 -17.07 10.51
N GLY A 233 -20.84 -17.92 10.91
CA GLY A 233 -19.89 -17.59 11.96
C GLY A 233 -18.92 -16.50 11.54
N LEU A 234 -18.23 -16.72 10.42
CA LEU A 234 -17.16 -15.86 9.91
C LEU A 234 -17.43 -15.42 8.46
N ALA A 235 -17.39 -14.12 8.22
CA ALA A 235 -17.38 -13.54 6.89
C ALA A 235 -15.95 -13.55 6.32
N VAL A 236 -15.76 -14.31 5.23
CA VAL A 236 -14.51 -14.41 4.46
C VAL A 236 -14.82 -14.55 2.97
N GLY A 237 -13.95 -13.99 2.12
CA GLY A 237 -14.02 -14.11 0.67
C GLY A 237 -12.81 -14.88 0.12
N PHE A 238 -13.04 -15.79 -0.84
CA PHE A 238 -12.01 -16.65 -1.45
C PHE A 238 -11.84 -16.43 -2.95
N LYS A 239 -12.56 -15.46 -3.54
CA LYS A 239 -12.52 -15.16 -4.98
C LYS A 239 -11.13 -14.70 -5.45
N ASP A 240 -10.44 -13.95 -4.60
CA ASP A 240 -9.16 -13.32 -4.94
C ASP A 240 -7.95 -14.02 -4.30
N GLY A 241 -8.16 -15.04 -3.48
CA GLY A 241 -7.10 -15.74 -2.73
C GLY A 241 -7.51 -15.99 -1.28
N MET A 242 -6.60 -16.57 -0.49
CA MET A 242 -6.84 -16.79 0.95
C MET A 242 -6.43 -15.59 1.79
N LYS A 243 -5.36 -14.90 1.36
CA LYS A 243 -4.94 -13.62 1.89
C LYS A 243 -5.37 -12.51 0.94
N THR A 244 -6.05 -11.51 1.46
CA THR A 244 -6.57 -10.36 0.73
C THR A 244 -5.83 -9.08 1.14
N TRP A 245 -6.39 -7.92 0.77
CA TRP A 245 -5.83 -6.62 1.09
C TRP A 245 -6.26 -6.08 2.46
N GLY A 246 -7.00 -6.85 3.27
CA GLY A 246 -7.31 -6.52 4.67
C GLY A 246 -8.69 -7.00 5.13
N PRO A 247 -9.79 -6.57 4.48
CA PRO A 247 -11.14 -6.98 4.86
C PRO A 247 -11.49 -8.42 4.49
N ALA A 248 -12.28 -9.07 5.34
CA ALA A 248 -12.76 -10.45 5.18
C ALA A 248 -11.62 -11.44 4.82
N ASP A 249 -10.45 -11.19 5.40
CA ASP A 249 -9.19 -11.89 5.17
C ASP A 249 -9.11 -13.20 5.97
N SER A 250 -8.65 -14.29 5.34
CA SER A 250 -8.42 -15.56 6.02
C SER A 250 -6.95 -15.83 6.34
N GLY A 251 -6.04 -14.91 5.99
CA GLY A 251 -4.61 -15.00 6.23
C GLY A 251 -4.24 -15.16 7.70
N PHE A 252 -5.02 -14.58 8.63
CA PHE A 252 -4.81 -14.76 10.07
C PHE A 252 -4.82 -16.24 10.50
N LEU A 253 -5.64 -17.08 9.85
CA LEU A 253 -5.71 -18.50 10.16
C LEU A 253 -4.45 -19.22 9.70
N PHE A 254 -3.88 -18.84 8.55
CA PHE A 254 -2.59 -19.36 8.12
C PHE A 254 -1.49 -18.93 9.09
N GLY A 255 -1.49 -17.66 9.51
CA GLY A 255 -0.52 -17.13 10.44
C GLY A 255 -0.55 -17.83 11.81
N ALA A 256 -1.74 -18.18 12.28
CA ALA A 256 -1.92 -18.98 13.50
C ALA A 256 -1.33 -20.40 13.40
N TYR A 257 -1.04 -20.90 12.19
CA TYR A 257 -0.40 -22.19 11.95
C TYR A 257 1.06 -22.03 11.49
N GLY A 258 1.63 -20.82 11.56
CA GLY A 258 3.05 -20.58 11.28
C GLY A 258 3.40 -20.29 9.82
N THR A 259 2.42 -20.11 8.93
CA THR A 259 2.66 -19.73 7.53
C THR A 259 1.80 -18.57 7.09
N MET A 260 2.11 -17.96 5.96
CA MET A 260 1.23 -16.95 5.36
C MET A 260 1.13 -17.20 3.86
N THR A 261 -0.08 -17.44 3.38
CA THR A 261 -0.37 -17.69 1.97
C THR A 261 -0.16 -16.45 1.12
N ASN A 262 0.01 -16.66 -0.18
CA ASN A 262 0.17 -15.60 -1.18
C ASN A 262 1.36 -14.65 -0.94
N GLN A 263 2.35 -15.07 -0.16
CA GLN A 263 3.59 -14.33 0.07
C GLN A 263 4.80 -15.23 0.28
N TRP A 264 5.98 -14.61 0.29
CA TRP A 264 7.25 -15.26 0.59
C TRP A 264 7.60 -15.07 2.06
N ASN A 265 7.65 -16.19 2.79
CA ASN A 265 7.95 -16.24 4.22
C ASN A 265 9.42 -16.57 4.43
N LEU A 266 10.00 -16.08 5.52
CA LEU A 266 11.33 -16.49 5.97
C LEU A 266 11.21 -17.80 6.75
N ASN A 267 11.94 -18.82 6.33
CA ASN A 267 12.01 -20.09 7.07
C ASN A 267 13.14 -20.10 8.10
N GLU A 268 13.21 -21.17 8.92
CA GLU A 268 14.20 -21.32 9.98
C GLU A 268 15.66 -21.34 9.48
N GLU A 269 15.88 -21.69 8.21
CA GLU A 269 17.20 -21.70 7.55
C GLU A 269 17.61 -20.31 7.03
N GLY A 270 16.76 -19.30 7.20
CA GLY A 270 17.00 -17.95 6.69
C GLY A 270 16.75 -17.79 5.19
N LYS A 271 16.01 -18.71 4.58
CA LYS A 271 15.63 -18.68 3.15
C LYS A 271 14.16 -18.33 2.96
N LEU A 272 13.84 -17.80 1.79
CA LEU A 272 12.47 -17.49 1.42
C LEU A 272 11.76 -18.70 0.83
N GLU A 273 10.55 -18.95 1.30
CA GLU A 273 9.66 -19.98 0.78
C GLU A 273 8.26 -19.43 0.53
N TYR A 274 7.58 -19.94 -0.50
CA TYR A 274 6.23 -19.49 -0.81
C TYR A 274 5.24 -20.17 0.13
N GLY A 275 4.50 -19.40 0.93
CA GLY A 275 3.70 -19.95 2.03
C GLY A 275 2.57 -20.87 1.60
N SER A 276 1.99 -20.66 0.41
CA SER A 276 0.87 -21.48 -0.08
C SER A 276 1.25 -22.91 -0.46
N VAL A 277 2.53 -23.25 -0.51
CA VAL A 277 3.00 -24.62 -0.82
C VAL A 277 3.68 -25.30 0.36
N GLN A 278 3.48 -24.78 1.57
CA GLN A 278 4.01 -25.36 2.81
C GLN A 278 3.01 -26.28 3.50
N PRO A 279 3.47 -27.29 4.26
CA PRO A 279 2.59 -28.24 4.96
C PRO A 279 1.53 -27.59 5.85
N GLU A 280 1.87 -26.48 6.51
CA GLU A 280 0.98 -25.71 7.40
C GLU A 280 -0.25 -25.20 6.65
N ALA A 281 -0.11 -24.85 5.36
CA ALA A 281 -1.24 -24.45 4.52
C ALA A 281 -2.23 -25.60 4.31
N LYS A 282 -1.76 -26.85 4.24
CA LYS A 282 -2.62 -28.04 4.14
C LYS A 282 -3.50 -28.21 5.39
N GLU A 283 -2.93 -28.01 6.58
CA GLU A 283 -3.69 -28.12 7.83
C GLU A 283 -4.82 -27.10 7.88
N VAL A 284 -4.53 -25.87 7.48
CA VAL A 284 -5.50 -24.78 7.42
C VAL A 284 -6.59 -25.06 6.37
N LEU A 285 -6.24 -25.60 5.21
CA LEU A 285 -7.25 -25.98 4.21
C LEU A 285 -8.19 -27.08 4.71
N ALA A 286 -7.69 -28.04 5.49
CA ALA A 286 -8.54 -29.04 6.13
C ALA A 286 -9.52 -28.39 7.13
N LYS A 287 -9.05 -27.40 7.89
CA LYS A 287 -9.87 -26.60 8.81
C LYS A 287 -10.95 -25.80 8.07
N LEU A 288 -10.57 -25.09 7.00
CA LEU A 288 -11.50 -24.32 6.17
C LEU A 288 -12.54 -25.23 5.48
N GLN A 289 -12.14 -26.43 5.05
CA GLN A 289 -13.08 -27.43 4.52
C GLN A 289 -14.11 -27.85 5.59
N ASP A 290 -13.67 -28.09 6.83
CA ASP A 290 -14.57 -28.42 7.94
C ASP A 290 -15.50 -27.23 8.29
N TRP A 291 -14.98 -26.00 8.31
CA TRP A 291 -15.79 -24.80 8.56
C TRP A 291 -16.83 -24.57 7.47
N MET A 292 -16.49 -24.78 6.21
CA MET A 292 -17.43 -24.73 5.09
C MET A 292 -18.53 -25.78 5.25
N LYS A 293 -18.16 -27.03 5.59
CA LYS A 293 -19.12 -28.13 5.81
C LYS A 293 -20.05 -27.87 6.99
N LYS A 294 -19.56 -27.27 8.07
CA LYS A 294 -20.34 -26.90 9.26
C LYS A 294 -21.22 -25.66 9.04
N GLY A 295 -21.02 -24.94 7.94
CA GLY A 295 -21.76 -23.73 7.60
C GLY A 295 -21.26 -22.48 8.34
N TYR A 296 -20.05 -22.50 8.89
CA TYR A 296 -19.45 -21.35 9.57
C TYR A 296 -19.04 -20.26 8.58
N ILE A 297 -18.80 -20.63 7.33
CA ILE A 297 -18.47 -19.74 6.21
C ILE A 297 -19.63 -19.76 5.22
N HIS A 298 -19.87 -18.62 4.56
CA HIS A 298 -20.91 -18.53 3.54
C HIS A 298 -20.61 -19.44 2.34
N LYS A 299 -21.61 -20.20 1.88
CA LYS A 299 -21.48 -21.16 0.77
C LYS A 299 -20.99 -20.53 -0.55
N GLU A 300 -21.11 -19.21 -0.71
CA GLU A 300 -20.67 -18.48 -1.91
C GLU A 300 -19.34 -17.75 -1.69
N ALA A 301 -18.59 -18.04 -0.62
CA ALA A 301 -17.31 -17.38 -0.33
C ALA A 301 -16.32 -17.42 -1.51
N GLY A 302 -16.29 -18.52 -2.28
CA GLY A 302 -15.48 -18.64 -3.52
C GLY A 302 -15.85 -17.66 -4.64
N LEU A 303 -17.02 -17.02 -4.58
CA LEU A 303 -17.50 -16.01 -5.54
C LEU A 303 -17.46 -14.59 -4.97
N GLN A 304 -17.13 -14.43 -3.68
CA GLN A 304 -17.10 -13.16 -2.98
C GLN A 304 -15.66 -12.65 -2.92
N ASP A 305 -15.46 -11.43 -3.40
CA ASP A 305 -14.26 -10.66 -3.05
C ASP A 305 -14.37 -10.13 -1.61
N ALA A 306 -13.28 -9.54 -1.13
CA ALA A 306 -13.18 -8.99 0.22
C ALA A 306 -14.35 -8.04 0.57
N GLY A 307 -14.71 -7.15 -0.37
CA GLY A 307 -15.81 -6.19 -0.18
C GLY A 307 -17.16 -6.90 -0.06
N LYS A 308 -17.45 -7.85 -0.96
CA LYS A 308 -18.71 -8.58 -0.93
C LYS A 308 -18.85 -9.48 0.30
N ALA A 309 -17.75 -10.06 0.78
CA ALA A 309 -17.74 -10.83 2.01
C ALA A 309 -17.97 -9.94 3.24
N LEU A 310 -17.35 -8.76 3.29
CA LEU A 310 -17.55 -7.78 4.37
C LEU A 310 -19.02 -7.34 4.50
N GLU A 311 -19.75 -7.23 3.38
CA GLU A 311 -21.18 -6.91 3.37
C GLU A 311 -22.04 -7.94 4.14
N LEU A 312 -21.57 -9.19 4.34
CA LEU A 312 -22.32 -10.15 5.16
C LEU A 312 -22.45 -9.68 6.60
N PHE A 313 -21.39 -9.08 7.15
CA PHE A 313 -21.43 -8.50 8.50
C PHE A 313 -22.36 -7.29 8.54
N ALA A 314 -22.22 -6.38 7.57
CA ALA A 314 -23.06 -5.18 7.45
C ALA A 314 -24.55 -5.52 7.22
N ALA A 315 -24.86 -6.65 6.59
CA ALA A 315 -26.24 -7.11 6.41
C ALA A 315 -26.80 -7.84 7.64
N GLY A 316 -26.07 -7.91 8.76
CA GLY A 316 -26.46 -8.66 9.95
C GLY A 316 -26.41 -10.19 9.80
N ARG A 317 -25.72 -10.69 8.78
CA ARG A 317 -25.69 -12.12 8.41
C ARG A 317 -24.38 -12.83 8.79
N ALA A 318 -23.44 -12.15 9.43
CA ALA A 318 -22.23 -12.75 9.98
C ALA A 318 -21.95 -12.22 11.39
N GLY A 319 -21.48 -13.10 12.28
CA GLY A 319 -21.14 -12.72 13.65
C GLY A 319 -19.71 -12.22 13.83
N ILE A 320 -18.81 -12.62 12.93
CA ILE A 320 -17.38 -12.29 12.96
C ILE A 320 -16.92 -11.88 11.56
N VAL A 321 -16.04 -10.88 11.49
CA VAL A 321 -15.28 -10.54 10.28
C VAL A 321 -13.90 -10.04 10.65
N THR A 322 -12.87 -10.42 9.89
CA THR A 322 -11.55 -9.79 9.96
C THR A 322 -11.56 -8.51 9.15
N SER A 323 -11.13 -7.39 9.72
CA SER A 323 -11.04 -6.15 8.94
C SER A 323 -10.10 -5.13 9.58
N PRO A 324 -9.50 -4.21 8.80
CA PRO A 324 -8.65 -3.16 9.35
C PRO A 324 -9.42 -2.18 10.24
N TYR A 325 -8.68 -1.37 11.00
CA TYR A 325 -9.24 -0.44 11.98
C TYR A 325 -10.23 0.57 11.37
N TRP A 326 -9.95 1.06 10.16
CA TRP A 326 -10.79 2.03 9.46
C TRP A 326 -12.15 1.47 9.03
N SER A 327 -12.36 0.14 9.07
CA SER A 327 -13.66 -0.47 8.77
C SER A 327 -14.75 -0.10 9.78
N ALA A 328 -14.41 0.44 10.95
CA ALA A 328 -15.40 1.00 11.86
C ALA A 328 -16.20 2.16 11.23
N GLY A 329 -15.59 2.89 10.28
CA GLY A 329 -16.23 3.99 9.53
C GLY A 329 -16.63 3.62 8.10
N TRP A 330 -16.36 2.38 7.65
CA TRP A 330 -16.63 1.93 6.29
C TRP A 330 -17.23 0.52 6.28
N VAL A 331 -18.42 0.40 5.68
CA VAL A 331 -19.23 -0.83 5.55
C VAL A 331 -19.78 -1.39 6.87
N LEU A 332 -18.97 -1.59 7.91
CA LEU A 332 -19.46 -2.17 9.18
C LEU A 332 -20.64 -1.42 9.83
N PRO A 333 -20.69 -0.06 9.80
CA PRO A 333 -21.84 0.68 10.33
C PRO A 333 -23.20 0.27 9.74
N GLY A 334 -23.22 -0.28 8.53
CA GLY A 334 -24.44 -0.74 7.85
C GLY A 334 -25.23 -1.78 8.66
N VAL A 335 -24.59 -2.51 9.58
CA VAL A 335 -25.30 -3.47 10.47
C VAL A 335 -26.39 -2.79 11.30
N LYS A 336 -26.22 -1.51 11.64
CA LYS A 336 -27.22 -0.74 12.39
C LYS A 336 -28.44 -0.33 11.57
N GLU A 337 -28.34 -0.37 10.24
CA GLU A 337 -29.49 -0.15 9.35
C GLU A 337 -30.44 -1.36 9.35
N VAL A 338 -29.89 -2.56 9.56
CA VAL A 338 -30.65 -3.82 9.64
C VAL A 338 -31.11 -4.10 11.08
N ASP A 339 -30.23 -3.88 12.05
CA ASP A 339 -30.48 -4.07 13.48
C ASP A 339 -29.98 -2.84 14.26
N PRO A 340 -30.87 -1.88 14.61
CA PRO A 340 -30.51 -0.66 15.32
C PRO A 340 -29.86 -0.88 16.69
N ASN A 341 -30.00 -2.08 17.28
CA ASN A 341 -29.40 -2.44 18.57
C ASN A 341 -28.09 -3.21 18.41
N ALA A 342 -27.60 -3.45 17.19
CA ALA A 342 -26.37 -4.16 16.95
C ALA A 342 -25.19 -3.45 17.65
N GLU A 343 -24.44 -4.21 18.42
CA GLU A 343 -23.22 -3.79 19.09
C GLU A 343 -22.07 -4.68 18.61
N TYR A 344 -20.92 -4.08 18.29
CA TYR A 344 -19.76 -4.83 17.88
C TYR A 344 -18.47 -4.11 18.28
N SER A 345 -17.45 -4.91 18.55
CA SER A 345 -16.13 -4.41 18.97
C SER A 345 -15.01 -5.09 18.20
N PRO A 346 -13.85 -4.43 18.10
CA PRO A 346 -12.62 -5.05 17.66
C PRO A 346 -11.99 -5.87 18.80
N TYR A 347 -11.38 -7.00 18.45
CA TYR A 347 -10.73 -7.97 19.32
C TYR A 347 -9.43 -8.49 18.69
N PRO A 348 -8.46 -8.91 19.52
CA PRO A 348 -7.23 -9.54 19.02
C PRO A 348 -7.51 -10.78 18.17
N LEU A 349 -6.64 -11.04 17.20
CA LEU A 349 -6.61 -12.31 16.48
C LEU A 349 -6.25 -13.46 17.45
N PRO A 350 -6.95 -14.60 17.39
CA PRO A 350 -6.74 -15.73 18.30
C PRO A 350 -5.47 -16.52 17.96
N ALA A 351 -4.90 -17.18 18.97
CA ALA A 351 -3.75 -18.06 18.80
C ALA A 351 -4.15 -19.41 18.19
N GLY A 352 -3.23 -19.99 17.41
CA GLY A 352 -3.32 -21.35 16.92
C GLY A 352 -2.91 -22.41 17.94
N PRO A 353 -2.87 -23.69 17.51
CA PRO A 353 -2.67 -24.84 18.41
C PRO A 353 -1.34 -24.84 19.19
N ASP A 354 -0.31 -24.22 18.65
CA ASP A 354 1.02 -24.08 19.26
C ASP A 354 1.21 -22.76 20.03
N GLY A 355 0.17 -21.92 20.10
CA GLY A 355 0.21 -20.58 20.68
C GLY A 355 0.64 -19.47 19.70
N SER A 356 0.96 -19.81 18.44
CA SER A 356 1.33 -18.83 17.43
C SER A 356 0.16 -17.94 17.06
N ILE A 357 0.44 -16.66 16.83
CA ILE A 357 -0.48 -15.69 16.24
C ILE A 357 0.22 -15.18 14.99
N GLY A 358 -0.52 -14.98 13.90
CA GLY A 358 0.04 -14.36 12.71
C GLY A 358 -1.01 -13.63 11.90
N ARG A 359 -0.58 -12.57 11.21
CA ARG A 359 -1.37 -11.84 10.20
C ARG A 359 -0.45 -11.31 9.12
N GLY A 360 -0.97 -11.09 7.92
CA GLY A 360 -0.19 -10.43 6.88
C GLY A 360 0.13 -8.99 7.27
N GLN A 361 1.39 -8.58 7.14
CA GLN A 361 1.78 -7.17 7.32
C GLN A 361 1.50 -6.39 6.04
N SER A 362 0.77 -5.28 6.14
CA SER A 362 0.56 -4.34 5.04
C SER A 362 1.85 -3.59 4.70
N LEU A 363 2.04 -3.26 3.42
CA LEU A 363 3.14 -2.41 2.98
C LEU A 363 3.03 -1.01 3.59
N THR A 364 4.18 -0.39 3.85
CA THR A 364 4.34 1.02 4.28
C THR A 364 4.39 1.99 3.09
N SER A 365 4.04 1.50 1.90
CA SER A 365 3.84 2.30 0.70
C SER A 365 2.61 1.80 -0.05
N ASN A 366 1.93 2.71 -0.73
CA ASN A 366 0.70 2.40 -1.46
C ASN A 366 0.74 2.92 -2.90
N GLY A 367 1.92 3.17 -3.45
CA GLY A 367 2.10 3.54 -4.85
C GLY A 367 3.47 4.14 -5.12
N VAL A 368 3.61 4.70 -6.31
CA VAL A 368 4.87 5.28 -6.79
C VAL A 368 4.61 6.49 -7.67
N ILE A 369 5.53 7.46 -7.57
CA ILE A 369 5.69 8.55 -8.52
C ILE A 369 6.85 8.20 -9.46
N LEU A 370 6.58 8.11 -10.75
CA LEU A 370 7.60 8.01 -11.78
C LEU A 370 7.68 9.34 -12.54
N ILE A 371 8.89 9.86 -12.73
CA ILE A 371 9.13 11.16 -13.38
C ILE A 371 9.69 10.90 -14.77
N ASN A 372 9.01 11.40 -15.80
CA ASN A 372 9.45 11.25 -17.18
C ASN A 372 10.80 11.95 -17.36
N LYS A 373 11.74 11.27 -18.02
CA LYS A 373 13.10 11.78 -18.20
C LYS A 373 13.17 13.06 -19.05
N ASP A 374 12.14 13.31 -19.85
CA ASP A 374 12.05 14.47 -20.73
C ASP A 374 11.35 15.67 -20.03
N PHE A 375 10.89 15.50 -18.77
CA PHE A 375 10.32 16.60 -17.99
C PHE A 375 11.44 17.56 -17.55
N GLU A 376 11.31 18.84 -17.92
CA GLU A 376 12.35 19.85 -17.69
C GLU A 376 12.42 20.37 -16.25
N HIS A 377 11.35 20.15 -15.45
CA HIS A 377 11.21 20.71 -14.10
C HIS A 377 10.93 19.65 -13.01
N PRO A 378 11.69 18.55 -12.92
CA PRO A 378 11.43 17.48 -11.95
C PRO A 378 11.43 17.98 -10.50
N GLU A 379 12.16 19.06 -10.20
CA GLU A 379 12.21 19.72 -8.89
C GLU A 379 10.83 20.25 -8.44
N ALA A 380 9.90 20.51 -9.35
CA ALA A 380 8.55 20.96 -9.01
C ALA A 380 7.77 19.93 -8.19
N PHE A 381 7.91 18.63 -8.52
CA PHE A 381 7.30 17.57 -7.72
C PHE A 381 7.90 17.52 -6.31
N PHE A 382 9.22 17.59 -6.19
CA PHE A 382 9.88 17.50 -4.89
C PHE A 382 9.58 18.71 -4.02
N LEU A 383 9.57 19.93 -4.57
CA LEU A 383 9.16 21.13 -3.82
C LEU A 383 7.76 20.98 -3.23
N TYR A 384 6.82 20.48 -4.03
CA TYR A 384 5.45 20.23 -3.60
C TYR A 384 5.36 19.13 -2.53
N ALA A 385 5.97 17.97 -2.77
CA ALA A 385 5.88 16.82 -1.89
C ALA A 385 6.60 17.06 -0.56
N ASP A 386 7.79 17.64 -0.59
CA ASP A 386 8.56 18.01 0.59
C ASP A 386 7.80 18.99 1.48
N TYR A 387 7.16 20.00 0.87
CA TYR A 387 6.35 20.95 1.63
C TYR A 387 5.25 20.23 2.42
N LEU A 388 4.57 19.24 1.84
CA LEU A 388 3.57 18.47 2.57
C LEU A 388 4.18 17.72 3.75
N PHE A 389 5.32 17.04 3.57
CA PHE A 389 6.00 16.33 4.66
C PHE A 389 6.46 17.27 5.78
N GLU A 390 6.96 18.45 5.44
CA GLU A 390 7.51 19.40 6.42
C GLU A 390 6.45 20.25 7.14
N ASN A 391 5.22 20.32 6.62
CA ASN A 391 4.21 21.27 7.07
C ASN A 391 2.85 20.66 7.43
N GLN A 392 2.47 19.51 6.90
CA GLN A 392 1.17 18.89 7.18
C GLN A 392 1.07 18.48 8.66
N GLY A 393 0.04 18.97 9.36
CA GLY A 393 -0.18 18.65 10.78
C GLY A 393 0.80 19.31 11.75
N LYS A 394 1.75 20.13 11.26
CA LYS A 394 2.78 20.77 12.07
C LYS A 394 2.26 22.04 12.75
N PRO A 395 2.45 22.22 14.07
CA PRO A 395 2.04 23.45 14.75
C PRO A 395 2.65 24.71 14.13
N GLY A 396 1.82 25.73 13.88
CA GLY A 396 2.19 27.01 13.27
C GLY A 396 2.31 27.00 11.75
N SER A 397 2.08 25.85 11.11
CA SER A 397 2.04 25.69 9.65
C SER A 397 0.71 26.17 9.07
N ASP A 398 0.71 26.57 7.79
CA ASP A 398 -0.53 26.79 7.02
C ASP A 398 -1.31 25.51 6.74
N LEU A 399 -0.69 24.34 6.95
CA LEU A 399 -1.32 23.01 6.86
C LEU A 399 -1.48 22.34 8.23
N GLU A 400 -1.46 23.11 9.32
CA GLU A 400 -1.58 22.56 10.69
C GLU A 400 -2.87 21.75 10.86
N TYR A 401 -4.01 22.30 10.45
CA TYR A 401 -5.32 21.69 10.71
C TYR A 401 -5.85 20.84 9.55
N GLY A 402 -5.42 21.09 8.33
CA GLY A 402 -5.84 20.37 7.13
C GLY A 402 -5.35 21.10 5.88
N LEU A 403 -5.74 20.62 4.71
CA LEU A 403 -5.31 21.19 3.44
C LEU A 403 -6.26 22.29 2.94
N ALA A 404 -7.55 22.25 3.28
CA ALA A 404 -8.48 23.31 2.91
C ALA A 404 -9.65 23.46 3.89
N GLU A 405 -9.72 24.62 4.55
CA GLU A 405 -10.86 25.00 5.39
C GLU A 405 -12.17 24.98 4.59
N GLY A 406 -13.23 24.41 5.16
CA GLY A 406 -14.51 24.20 4.48
C GLY A 406 -14.61 22.90 3.69
N TYR A 407 -13.54 22.10 3.66
CA TYR A 407 -13.48 20.82 2.97
C TYR A 407 -13.05 19.69 3.91
N ASP A 408 -11.82 19.73 4.44
CA ASP A 408 -11.29 18.68 5.32
C ASP A 408 -11.14 19.09 6.79
N TYR A 409 -11.43 20.35 7.11
CA TYR A 409 -11.69 20.86 8.45
C TYR A 409 -12.53 22.15 8.41
N LEU A 410 -13.12 22.52 9.54
CA LEU A 410 -13.75 23.82 9.77
C LEU A 410 -13.05 24.56 10.91
N MET A 411 -13.10 25.89 10.90
CA MET A 411 -12.77 26.69 12.09
C MET A 411 -14.05 27.15 12.79
N ARG A 412 -14.18 26.84 14.09
CA ARG A 412 -15.28 27.32 14.95
C ARG A 412 -14.72 27.84 16.25
N ASP A 413 -15.07 29.08 16.59
CA ASP A 413 -14.59 29.75 17.81
C ASP A 413 -13.05 29.70 18.00
N GLY A 414 -12.32 29.76 16.87
CA GLY A 414 -10.86 29.70 16.85
C GLY A 414 -10.27 28.30 17.07
N GLN A 415 -11.07 27.24 17.01
CA GLN A 415 -10.63 25.84 17.10
C GLN A 415 -10.98 25.05 15.83
N PRO A 416 -10.15 24.09 15.41
CA PRO A 416 -10.44 23.22 14.29
C PRO A 416 -11.50 22.17 14.63
N VAL A 417 -12.34 21.82 13.65
CA VAL A 417 -13.32 20.75 13.70
C VAL A 417 -13.11 19.83 12.50
N TRP A 418 -12.95 18.53 12.75
CA TRP A 418 -12.71 17.51 11.72
C TRP A 418 -13.87 16.52 11.53
N SER A 419 -14.84 16.52 12.44
CA SER A 419 -15.99 15.60 12.37
C SER A 419 -16.82 15.87 11.12
N ALA A 420 -17.03 14.85 10.29
CA ALA A 420 -17.79 14.97 9.05
C ALA A 420 -19.25 15.39 9.29
N ASP A 421 -19.85 14.96 10.41
CA ASP A 421 -21.25 15.28 10.77
C ASP A 421 -21.46 16.78 11.10
N GLU A 422 -20.36 17.51 11.34
CA GLU A 422 -20.39 18.94 11.60
C GLU A 422 -20.34 19.78 10.31
N PHE A 423 -20.17 19.15 9.14
CA PHE A 423 -20.15 19.87 7.87
C PHE A 423 -21.57 20.16 7.38
N PRO A 424 -21.83 21.35 6.79
CA PRO A 424 -23.13 21.66 6.20
C PRO A 424 -23.50 20.68 5.08
N GLU A 425 -24.78 20.32 4.96
CA GLU A 425 -25.27 19.41 3.91
C GLU A 425 -24.94 19.91 2.48
N ASP A 426 -24.91 21.22 2.26
CA ASP A 426 -24.59 21.83 0.97
C ASP A 426 -23.07 21.93 0.71
N LYS A 427 -22.25 21.68 1.73
CA LYS A 427 -20.78 21.66 1.69
C LYS A 427 -20.24 20.51 2.55
N PRO A 428 -20.49 19.26 2.13
CA PRO A 428 -20.10 18.10 2.91
C PRO A 428 -18.58 18.03 3.05
N PHE A 429 -18.14 17.30 4.07
CA PHE A 429 -16.74 16.95 4.25
C PHE A 429 -16.18 16.29 2.99
N VAL A 430 -14.96 16.70 2.63
CA VAL A 430 -14.18 16.15 1.52
C VAL A 430 -12.79 15.83 2.04
N PRO A 431 -12.28 14.60 1.85
CA PRO A 431 -10.94 14.25 2.28
C PRO A 431 -9.89 14.84 1.33
N VAL A 432 -9.59 16.13 1.43
CA VAL A 432 -8.64 16.85 0.55
C VAL A 432 -7.25 16.21 0.43
N PRO A 433 -6.68 15.48 1.42
CA PRO A 433 -5.48 14.67 1.19
C PRO A 433 -5.58 13.73 -0.02
N LYS A 434 -6.80 13.24 -0.33
CA LYS A 434 -7.14 12.46 -1.53
C LYS A 434 -6.91 13.19 -2.84
N TYR A 435 -6.68 14.50 -2.86
CA TYR A 435 -6.34 15.24 -4.07
C TYR A 435 -4.83 15.29 -4.32
N THR A 436 -4.00 14.96 -3.34
CA THR A 436 -2.55 15.10 -3.44
C THR A 436 -1.91 14.12 -4.43
N LEU A 437 -0.71 14.46 -4.92
CA LEU A 437 0.14 13.48 -5.65
C LEU A 437 0.72 12.40 -4.72
N LEU A 438 0.49 12.48 -3.41
CA LEU A 438 0.84 11.46 -2.42
C LEU A 438 -0.34 10.57 -2.01
N PHE A 439 -1.40 10.54 -2.83
CA PHE A 439 -2.68 9.86 -2.62
C PHE A 439 -3.43 10.25 -1.36
N ASP A 440 -2.87 9.99 -0.17
CA ASP A 440 -3.51 10.16 1.12
C ASP A 440 -2.84 11.26 1.96
N GLY A 441 -2.12 12.15 1.30
CA GLY A 441 -1.26 13.18 1.90
C GLY A 441 0.12 12.66 2.29
N ALA A 442 0.90 13.50 2.97
CA ALA A 442 2.20 13.09 3.50
C ALA A 442 2.00 12.21 4.75
N ARG A 443 2.27 10.91 4.64
CA ARG A 443 2.15 9.93 5.74
C ARG A 443 3.53 9.55 6.27
N ILE A 444 3.65 9.53 7.61
CA ILE A 444 4.80 8.98 8.33
C ILE A 444 4.40 7.58 8.82
N PRO A 445 5.08 6.49 8.41
CA PRO A 445 4.60 5.13 8.64
C PRO A 445 4.26 4.83 10.11
N SER A 446 5.12 5.23 11.04
CA SER A 446 4.97 4.96 12.48
C SER A 446 3.85 5.73 13.18
N GLN A 447 3.31 6.80 12.57
CA GLN A 447 2.50 7.79 13.27
C GLN A 447 1.12 7.25 13.70
N MET A 448 0.39 6.60 12.79
CA MET A 448 -1.06 6.39 12.96
C MET A 448 -1.40 5.33 14.01
N MET A 449 -0.90 4.10 13.86
CA MET A 449 -1.28 2.99 14.76
C MET A 449 -0.77 3.22 16.19
N LYS A 450 0.39 3.84 16.35
CA LYS A 450 0.88 4.25 17.67
C LYS A 450 -0.02 5.30 18.32
N THR A 451 -0.45 6.30 17.55
CA THR A 451 -1.41 7.32 18.03
C THR A 451 -2.72 6.67 18.48
N MET A 452 -3.27 5.75 17.67
CA MET A 452 -4.50 5.05 18.01
C MET A 452 -4.37 4.22 19.29
N TYR A 453 -3.24 3.53 19.46
CA TYR A 453 -2.94 2.79 20.69
C TYR A 453 -2.87 3.69 21.93
N ASP A 454 -2.17 4.82 21.84
CA ASP A 454 -2.05 5.74 22.97
C ASP A 454 -3.40 6.35 23.35
N LEU A 455 -4.20 6.76 22.35
CA LEU A 455 -5.56 7.28 22.56
C LEU A 455 -6.50 6.21 23.16
N ALA A 456 -6.44 4.97 22.66
CA ALA A 456 -7.21 3.85 23.22
C ALA A 456 -6.82 3.57 24.69
N GLY A 457 -5.54 3.80 25.04
CA GLY A 457 -5.03 3.73 26.41
C GLY A 457 -5.39 4.92 27.30
N GLY A 458 -6.10 5.92 26.78
CA GLY A 458 -6.53 7.11 27.53
C GLY A 458 -5.51 8.24 27.59
N LYS A 459 -4.51 8.27 26.69
CA LYS A 459 -3.62 9.43 26.54
C LYS A 459 -4.44 10.64 26.08
N GLU A 460 -4.27 11.77 26.78
CA GLU A 460 -4.81 13.05 26.32
C GLU A 460 -4.07 13.52 25.06
N PRO A 461 -4.77 13.95 23.98
CA PRO A 461 -4.13 14.36 22.74
C PRO A 461 -3.40 15.70 22.88
N GLU A 462 -2.11 15.76 22.53
CA GLU A 462 -1.28 16.95 22.69
C GLU A 462 -1.02 17.64 21.34
N THR A 463 -0.58 16.86 20.36
CA THR A 463 -0.27 17.32 19.00
C THR A 463 -1.52 17.49 18.16
N THR A 464 -1.44 18.28 17.08
CA THR A 464 -2.58 18.45 16.17
C THR A 464 -3.00 17.13 15.50
N ALA A 465 -2.03 16.28 15.15
CA ALA A 465 -2.30 14.94 14.63
C ALA A 465 -3.08 14.07 15.62
N GLU A 466 -2.68 14.07 16.91
CA GLU A 466 -3.39 13.33 17.97
C GLU A 466 -4.79 13.88 18.22
N LYS A 467 -4.95 15.21 18.22
CA LYS A 467 -6.28 15.85 18.37
C LYS A 467 -7.20 15.47 17.23
N LYS A 468 -6.71 15.49 15.98
CA LYS A 468 -7.47 15.02 14.82
C LYS A 468 -7.83 13.54 14.97
N ALA A 469 -6.87 12.68 15.27
CA ALA A 469 -7.11 11.25 15.48
C ALA A 469 -8.08 10.96 16.65
N SER A 470 -8.11 11.79 17.70
CA SER A 470 -9.07 11.63 18.81
C SER A 470 -10.52 11.93 18.41
N THR A 471 -10.75 12.53 17.24
CA THR A 471 -12.09 12.73 16.68
C THR A 471 -12.57 11.55 15.83
N ASP A 472 -11.71 10.55 15.57
CA ASP A 472 -12.12 9.33 14.89
C ASP A 472 -13.12 8.53 15.72
N LEU A 473 -13.85 7.64 15.05
CA LEU A 473 -14.83 6.80 15.69
C LEU A 473 -14.19 5.99 16.84
N PRO A 474 -14.85 5.83 18.00
CA PRO A 474 -14.32 5.04 19.11
C PRO A 474 -13.92 3.61 18.70
N GLY A 475 -14.67 3.00 17.77
CA GLY A 475 -14.32 1.70 17.20
C GLY A 475 -13.01 1.72 16.40
N THR A 476 -12.77 2.78 15.61
CA THR A 476 -11.53 2.98 14.84
C THR A 476 -10.32 3.09 15.79
N ILE A 477 -10.44 3.91 16.83
CA ILE A 477 -9.39 4.11 17.84
C ILE A 477 -9.08 2.79 18.57
N LYS A 478 -10.12 2.11 19.07
CA LYS A 478 -9.97 0.82 19.76
C LYS A 478 -9.34 -0.24 18.85
N ALA A 479 -9.77 -0.32 17.58
CA ALA A 479 -9.24 -1.28 16.63
C ALA A 479 -7.77 -1.00 16.27
N GLY A 480 -7.40 0.27 16.11
CA GLY A 480 -6.00 0.66 15.92
C GLY A 480 -5.12 0.30 17.11
N GLY A 481 -5.64 0.44 18.34
CA GLY A 481 -4.98 -0.03 19.55
C GLY A 481 -4.75 -1.54 19.56
N VAL A 482 -5.80 -2.34 19.32
CA VAL A 482 -5.70 -3.81 19.20
C VAL A 482 -4.72 -4.22 18.09
N ASN A 483 -4.76 -3.54 16.95
CA ASN A 483 -3.84 -3.77 15.85
C ASN A 483 -2.39 -3.56 16.30
N TYR A 484 -2.09 -2.44 16.95
CA TYR A 484 -0.75 -2.10 17.42
C TYR A 484 -0.23 -3.03 18.53
N GLU A 485 -1.11 -3.53 19.40
CA GLU A 485 -0.77 -4.53 20.43
C GLU A 485 -0.25 -5.83 19.80
N GLN A 486 -0.81 -6.22 18.65
CA GLN A 486 -0.44 -7.44 17.92
C GLN A 486 0.62 -7.21 16.82
N ARG A 487 1.27 -6.04 16.77
CA ARG A 487 2.25 -5.71 15.73
C ARG A 487 3.43 -6.69 15.63
N GLU A 488 3.79 -7.33 16.75
CA GLU A 488 4.89 -8.30 16.83
C GLU A 488 4.56 -9.62 16.12
N PHE A 489 3.28 -9.85 15.80
CA PHE A 489 2.76 -11.00 15.06
C PHE A 489 2.48 -10.67 13.59
N ALA A 490 2.84 -9.47 13.12
CA ALA A 490 2.72 -9.11 11.71
C ALA A 490 3.81 -9.83 10.91
N MET A 491 3.41 -10.56 9.87
CA MET A 491 4.27 -11.37 9.02
C MET A 491 4.51 -10.63 7.70
N PRO A 492 5.67 -10.00 7.48
CA PRO A 492 6.00 -9.35 6.21
C PRO A 492 6.13 -10.35 5.07
N ASN A 493 5.74 -9.91 3.88
CA ASN A 493 6.23 -10.55 2.66
C ASN A 493 7.70 -10.16 2.47
N MET A 494 8.59 -11.14 2.62
CA MET A 494 10.03 -10.89 2.56
C MET A 494 10.54 -10.68 1.14
N PHE A 495 9.72 -10.97 0.12
CA PHE A 495 9.98 -10.60 -1.26
C PHE A 495 9.20 -9.33 -1.65
N ASN A 496 9.91 -8.21 -1.74
CA ASN A 496 9.38 -6.90 -2.11
C ASN A 496 10.19 -6.25 -3.24
N GLY A 497 10.84 -7.06 -4.08
CA GLY A 497 11.56 -6.60 -5.27
C GLY A 497 10.66 -6.50 -6.50
N SER A 498 11.27 -6.14 -7.63
CA SER A 498 10.66 -6.26 -8.97
C SER A 498 10.28 -7.72 -9.26
N VAL A 499 9.23 -7.94 -10.05
CA VAL A 499 8.81 -9.30 -10.38
C VAL A 499 9.90 -10.05 -11.15
N THR A 500 10.15 -11.31 -10.76
CA THR A 500 11.24 -12.10 -11.35
C THR A 500 10.95 -12.46 -12.81
N LYS A 501 11.99 -12.86 -13.54
CA LYS A 501 11.88 -13.26 -14.95
C LYS A 501 10.87 -14.39 -15.16
N THR A 502 10.84 -15.37 -14.25
CA THR A 502 9.90 -16.50 -14.35
C THR A 502 8.51 -16.11 -13.83
N MET A 503 8.41 -15.25 -12.81
CA MET A 503 7.12 -14.69 -12.36
C MET A 503 6.37 -14.01 -13.52
N LYS A 504 7.04 -13.13 -14.30
CA LYS A 504 6.46 -12.45 -15.48
C LYS A 504 5.78 -13.40 -16.49
N LYS A 505 6.12 -14.69 -16.49
CA LYS A 505 5.62 -15.70 -17.46
C LYS A 505 4.68 -16.73 -16.86
N ARG A 506 4.81 -17.01 -15.57
CA ARG A 506 4.19 -18.18 -14.92
C ARG A 506 3.33 -17.82 -13.72
N TRP A 507 3.48 -16.63 -13.12
CA TRP A 507 2.85 -16.30 -11.85
C TRP A 507 1.32 -16.38 -11.93
N ASP A 508 0.69 -15.77 -12.95
CA ASP A 508 -0.77 -15.83 -13.12
C ASP A 508 -1.30 -17.26 -13.21
N PHE A 509 -0.58 -18.14 -13.93
CA PHE A 509 -0.95 -19.55 -14.04
C PHE A 509 -0.81 -20.29 -12.70
N LEU A 510 0.29 -20.05 -11.98
CA LEU A 510 0.55 -20.66 -10.67
C LEU A 510 -0.47 -20.19 -9.63
N PHE A 511 -0.79 -18.90 -9.61
CA PHE A 511 -1.78 -18.29 -8.73
C PHE A 511 -3.19 -18.80 -9.02
N GLN A 512 -3.56 -18.92 -10.29
CA GLN A 512 -4.86 -19.49 -10.66
C GLN A 512 -4.96 -20.98 -10.27
N MET A 513 -3.90 -21.76 -10.47
CA MET A 513 -3.83 -23.17 -10.05
C MET A 513 -3.99 -23.31 -8.53
N GLU A 514 -3.31 -22.47 -7.76
CA GLU A 514 -3.43 -22.40 -6.30
C GLU A 514 -4.87 -22.10 -5.90
N LYS A 515 -5.44 -20.99 -6.38
CA LYS A 515 -6.79 -20.56 -6.04
C LYS A 515 -7.83 -21.62 -6.36
N GLU A 516 -7.76 -22.23 -7.55
CA GLU A 516 -8.70 -23.28 -7.96
C GLU A 516 -8.61 -24.52 -7.07
N THR A 517 -7.38 -24.95 -6.76
CA THR A 517 -7.17 -26.15 -5.93
C THR A 517 -7.65 -25.90 -4.51
N PHE A 518 -7.29 -24.76 -3.92
CA PHE A 518 -7.67 -24.40 -2.56
C PHE A 518 -9.19 -24.30 -2.43
N ASN A 519 -9.86 -23.60 -3.35
CA ASN A 519 -11.32 -23.55 -3.36
C ASN A 519 -11.92 -24.96 -3.47
N LYS A 520 -11.49 -25.79 -4.41
CA LYS A 520 -12.02 -27.16 -4.54
C LYS A 520 -11.82 -28.01 -3.28
N ILE A 521 -10.70 -27.85 -2.57
CA ILE A 521 -10.47 -28.51 -1.28
C ILE A 521 -11.47 -27.99 -0.24
N ILE A 522 -11.58 -26.66 -0.07
CA ILE A 522 -12.49 -26.03 0.90
C ILE A 522 -13.94 -26.44 0.66
N TYR A 523 -14.37 -26.53 -0.61
CA TYR A 523 -15.72 -26.93 -1.00
C TYR A 523 -15.95 -28.45 -0.93
N GLY A 524 -14.90 -29.25 -0.73
CA GLY A 524 -14.98 -30.71 -0.70
C GLY A 524 -15.08 -31.38 -2.08
N ASP A 525 -14.88 -30.62 -3.16
CA ASP A 525 -14.79 -31.13 -4.53
C ASP A 525 -13.49 -31.90 -4.77
N LEU A 526 -12.44 -31.59 -3.99
CA LEU A 526 -11.20 -32.35 -3.93
C LEU A 526 -10.90 -32.80 -2.48
N PRO A 527 -10.33 -34.00 -2.30
CA PRO A 527 -9.82 -34.46 -1.02
C PRO A 527 -8.58 -33.64 -0.58
N ILE A 528 -8.26 -33.67 0.71
CA ILE A 528 -7.16 -32.87 1.28
C ILE A 528 -5.77 -33.28 0.75
N ASP A 529 -5.58 -34.53 0.31
CA ASP A 529 -4.34 -35.02 -0.31
C ASP A 529 -4.10 -34.44 -1.71
N ALA A 530 -5.12 -33.81 -2.34
CA ALA A 530 -4.93 -33.04 -3.57
C ALA A 530 -3.93 -31.88 -3.38
N PHE A 531 -3.75 -31.39 -2.15
CA PHE A 531 -2.72 -30.40 -1.81
C PHE A 531 -1.30 -30.87 -2.17
N ASP A 532 -0.99 -32.15 -1.96
CA ASP A 532 0.35 -32.68 -2.21
C ASP A 532 0.64 -32.68 -3.71
N SER A 533 -0.33 -33.14 -4.50
CA SER A 533 -0.26 -33.10 -5.97
C SER A 533 -0.18 -31.66 -6.51
N PHE A 534 -0.96 -30.74 -5.93
CA PHE A 534 -0.87 -29.32 -6.25
C PHE A 534 0.53 -28.77 -5.99
N THR A 535 1.11 -29.07 -4.84
CA THR A 535 2.44 -28.58 -4.46
C THR A 535 3.52 -29.06 -5.43
N GLU A 536 3.50 -30.35 -5.81
CA GLU A 536 4.40 -30.91 -6.82
C GLU A 536 4.21 -30.25 -8.20
N GLN A 537 2.96 -30.03 -8.59
CA GLN A 537 2.63 -29.39 -9.86
C GLN A 537 3.04 -27.91 -9.88
N TRP A 538 2.81 -27.17 -8.80
CA TRP A 538 3.20 -25.77 -8.65
C TRP A 538 4.72 -25.62 -8.77
N LYS A 539 5.47 -26.45 -8.04
CA LYS A 539 6.94 -26.46 -8.07
C LYS A 539 7.47 -26.72 -9.49
N SER A 540 7.01 -27.80 -10.12
CA SER A 540 7.45 -28.20 -11.48
C SER A 540 6.98 -27.27 -12.60
N SER A 541 5.90 -26.50 -12.38
CA SER A 541 5.37 -25.53 -13.37
C SER A 541 6.11 -24.19 -13.39
N GLY A 542 7.19 -24.07 -12.62
CA GLY A 542 8.03 -22.88 -12.55
C GLY A 542 8.19 -22.33 -11.14
N GLY A 543 7.40 -22.82 -10.18
CA GLY A 543 7.49 -22.39 -8.79
C GLY A 543 8.89 -22.58 -8.17
N GLU A 544 9.57 -23.70 -8.46
CA GLU A 544 10.92 -23.95 -7.97
C GLU A 544 11.95 -22.96 -8.55
N THR A 545 11.81 -22.63 -9.84
CA THR A 545 12.66 -21.61 -10.47
C THR A 545 12.41 -20.23 -9.88
N ILE A 546 11.15 -19.88 -9.62
CA ILE A 546 10.79 -18.62 -8.98
C ILE A 546 11.36 -18.56 -7.56
N THR A 547 11.24 -19.64 -6.78
CA THR A 547 11.84 -19.70 -5.43
C THR A 547 13.33 -19.44 -5.46
N ALA A 548 14.06 -20.00 -6.44
CA ALA A 548 15.48 -19.74 -6.60
C ALA A 548 15.76 -18.27 -6.96
N GLU A 549 15.03 -17.69 -7.93
CA GLU A 549 15.15 -16.28 -8.34
C GLU A 549 14.85 -15.32 -7.17
N VAL A 550 13.83 -15.63 -6.36
CA VAL A 550 13.46 -14.85 -5.17
C VAL A 550 14.55 -14.91 -4.09
N ASN A 551 15.15 -16.08 -3.85
CA ASN A 551 16.24 -16.20 -2.90
C ASN A 551 17.52 -15.51 -3.39
N GLU A 552 17.83 -15.57 -4.69
CA GLU A 552 18.94 -14.81 -5.28
C GLU A 552 18.74 -13.29 -5.07
N TRP A 553 17.53 -12.79 -5.31
CA TRP A 553 17.19 -11.41 -5.00
C TRP A 553 17.33 -11.12 -3.50
N TYR A 554 16.84 -11.99 -2.63
CA TYR A 554 16.87 -11.79 -1.18
C TYR A 554 18.31 -11.70 -0.67
N GLU A 555 19.18 -12.60 -1.09
CA GLU A 555 20.61 -12.56 -0.79
C GLU A 555 21.25 -11.24 -1.27
N SER A 556 20.84 -10.73 -2.45
CA SER A 556 21.40 -9.49 -3.01
C SER A 556 21.06 -8.22 -2.21
N VAL A 557 19.93 -8.21 -1.50
CA VAL A 557 19.48 -7.06 -0.70
C VAL A 557 19.91 -7.12 0.76
N GLN A 558 20.23 -8.30 1.29
CA GLN A 558 20.76 -8.47 2.65
C GLN A 558 22.24 -8.07 2.79
N VAL A 559 22.99 -8.04 1.70
CA VAL A 559 24.46 -7.79 1.69
C VAL A 559 24.80 -6.28 1.70
N LYS A 560 23.84 -5.40 1.99
CA LYS A 560 24.02 -3.93 1.92
C LYS A 560 24.20 -3.25 3.27
#